data_AF-A0AAQ0HIB1-F1
#
_entry.id   AF-A0AAQ0HIB1-F1
#
_cell.length_a   1.000
_cell.length_b   1.000
_cell.length_c   1.000
_cell.angle_alpha   90.00
_cell.angle_beta   90.00
_cell.angle_gamma   90.00
#
_symmetry.space_group_name_H-M   'P 1'
#
loop_
_entity.id
_entity.type
_entity.pdbx_description
1 polymer ?
#
loop_
_entity_poly.entity_id
_entity_poly.type
_entity_poly.pdbx_seq_one_letter_code
_entity_poly.pdbx_strand_id
1 'polypeptide(L)'
;MIGEDVRGGVVIGMLLGLEKGRPLVVFPGNPSAQAVPARSLVRFDPGDIGIELAILFEDGDAARPLVIGRIVSAMPAGPVAVADGEPLRITARQRIELRCGKASIVMEADGHITIRGTYLVSHASAANRIRGGSINLN
;
A
#
# COMPACT_ATOMS: atom_id res chain seq x y z
N MET A 1 -30.36 -17.96 -31.30
CA MET A 1 -28.97 -18.28 -31.70
C MET A 1 -28.09 -17.40 -30.84
N ILE A 2 -27.25 -18.02 -30.02
CA ILE A 2 -26.64 -17.44 -28.82
C ILE A 2 -25.21 -16.97 -29.17
N GLY A 3 -24.82 -15.78 -28.71
CA GLY A 3 -23.42 -15.36 -28.60
C GLY A 3 -22.98 -14.32 -29.63
N GLU A 4 -23.32 -13.04 -29.39
CA GLU A 4 -22.55 -11.93 -29.95
C GLU A 4 -21.09 -12.02 -29.48
N ASP A 5 -20.17 -11.84 -30.42
CA ASP A 5 -18.73 -11.93 -30.26
C ASP A 5 -18.25 -10.83 -29.29
N VAL A 6 -18.02 -11.16 -28.02
CA VAL A 6 -17.46 -10.28 -26.98
C VAL A 6 -15.94 -10.10 -27.25
N ARG A 7 -15.55 -9.60 -28.41
CA ARG A 7 -14.14 -9.38 -28.78
C ARG A 7 -13.69 -7.92 -28.71
N GLY A 8 -14.58 -6.99 -28.35
CA GLY A 8 -14.27 -5.57 -28.21
C GLY A 8 -14.30 -5.00 -26.79
N GLY A 9 -14.54 -5.83 -25.78
CA GLY A 9 -14.76 -5.39 -24.39
C GLY A 9 -13.59 -5.66 -23.45
N VAL A 10 -13.66 -5.07 -22.25
CA VAL A 10 -12.78 -5.43 -21.13
C VAL A 10 -13.15 -6.82 -20.62
N VAL A 11 -12.15 -7.69 -20.45
CA VAL A 11 -12.31 -9.02 -19.83
C VAL A 11 -11.76 -8.99 -18.42
N ILE A 12 -12.50 -9.59 -17.48
CA ILE A 12 -12.04 -9.77 -16.10
C ILE A 12 -11.27 -11.08 -16.00
N GLY A 13 -10.02 -11.00 -15.54
CA GLY A 13 -9.14 -12.13 -15.31
C GLY A 13 -8.49 -12.08 -13.94
N MET A 14 -7.50 -12.96 -13.73
CA MET A 14 -6.81 -13.11 -12.45
C MET A 14 -5.30 -13.21 -12.65
N LEU A 15 -4.54 -12.63 -11.73
CA LEU A 15 -3.08 -12.80 -11.65
C LEU A 15 -2.74 -14.15 -11.00
N LEU A 16 -2.11 -15.08 -11.73
CA LEU A 16 -1.67 -16.36 -11.16
C LEU A 16 -0.19 -16.40 -10.77
N GLY A 17 0.61 -15.44 -11.24
CA GLY A 17 2.02 -15.39 -10.90
C GLY A 17 2.78 -14.32 -11.64
N LEU A 18 4.08 -14.30 -11.40
CA LEU A 18 5.02 -13.40 -12.05
C LEU A 18 6.16 -14.22 -12.64
N GLU A 19 6.35 -14.14 -13.95
CA GLU A 19 7.48 -14.74 -14.64
C GLU A 19 8.44 -13.63 -15.08
N LYS A 20 9.63 -13.58 -14.48
CA LYS A 20 10.64 -12.53 -14.77
C LYS A 20 10.05 -11.11 -14.69
N GLY A 21 9.12 -10.88 -13.75
CA GLY A 21 8.42 -9.61 -13.56
C GLY A 21 7.22 -9.37 -14.50
N ARG A 22 6.91 -10.30 -15.42
CA ARG A 22 5.69 -10.23 -16.25
C ARG A 22 4.54 -10.97 -15.57
N PRO A 23 3.33 -10.38 -15.51
CA PRO A 23 2.16 -11.06 -14.96
C PRO A 23 1.76 -12.24 -15.83
N LEU A 24 1.55 -13.38 -15.18
CA LEU A 24 0.89 -14.54 -15.76
C LEU A 24 -0.60 -14.46 -15.41
N VAL A 25 -1.46 -14.40 -16.42
CA VAL A 25 -2.90 -14.16 -16.23
C VAL A 25 -3.75 -15.30 -16.76
N VAL A 26 -4.92 -15.48 -16.16
CA VAL A 26 -5.99 -16.33 -16.68
C VAL A 26 -7.27 -15.53 -16.80
N PHE A 27 -8.10 -15.86 -17.79
CA PHE A 27 -9.35 -15.16 -18.08
C PHE A 27 -10.31 -16.06 -18.86
N PRO A 28 -11.62 -15.76 -18.89
CA PRO A 28 -12.58 -16.48 -19.72
C PRO A 28 -12.19 -16.42 -21.20
N GLY A 29 -12.14 -17.57 -21.88
CA GLY A 29 -11.67 -17.64 -23.27
C GLY A 29 -10.14 -17.70 -23.42
N ASN A 30 -9.42 -18.00 -22.34
CA ASN A 30 -7.98 -18.24 -22.38
C ASN A 30 -7.61 -19.23 -23.50
N PRO A 31 -6.71 -18.86 -24.44
CA PRO A 31 -6.32 -19.74 -25.54
C PRO A 31 -5.56 -21.00 -25.11
N SER A 32 -5.10 -21.06 -23.84
CA SER A 32 -4.36 -22.17 -23.26
C SER A 32 -4.99 -22.67 -21.96
N ALA A 33 -4.71 -23.93 -21.60
CA ALA A 33 -5.01 -24.47 -20.27
C ALA A 33 -4.10 -23.90 -19.16
N GLN A 34 -3.05 -23.17 -19.54
CA GLN A 34 -2.10 -22.52 -18.63
C GLN A 34 -2.28 -21.00 -18.62
N ALA A 35 -1.70 -20.34 -17.60
CA ALA A 35 -1.64 -18.89 -17.54
C ALA A 35 -0.82 -18.32 -18.71
N VAL A 36 -1.29 -17.21 -19.28
CA VAL A 36 -0.64 -16.54 -20.42
C VAL A 36 0.15 -15.33 -19.89
N PRO A 37 1.41 -15.13 -20.31
CA PRO A 37 2.14 -13.91 -19.98
C PRO A 37 1.48 -12.68 -20.61
N ALA A 38 1.16 -11.69 -19.78
CA ALA A 38 0.59 -10.43 -20.22
C ALA A 38 1.62 -9.29 -20.19
N ARG A 39 1.37 -8.25 -20.99
CA ARG A 39 1.92 -6.91 -20.75
C ARG A 39 1.07 -6.22 -19.69
N SER A 40 1.60 -5.20 -19.02
CA SER A 40 0.86 -4.51 -17.96
C SER A 40 1.19 -3.02 -17.88
N LEU A 41 0.15 -2.22 -17.62
CA LEU A 41 0.26 -0.82 -17.22
C LEU A 41 0.44 -0.66 -15.70
N VAL A 42 0.25 -1.75 -14.94
CA VAL A 42 0.36 -1.80 -13.48
C VAL A 42 1.55 -2.66 -13.07
N ARG A 43 2.30 -2.23 -12.04
CA ARG A 43 3.34 -3.06 -11.43
C ARG A 43 2.70 -4.06 -10.47
N PHE A 44 3.29 -5.24 -10.39
CA PHE A 44 2.88 -6.30 -9.46
C PHE A 44 4.07 -6.77 -8.65
N ASP A 45 3.80 -7.13 -7.40
CA ASP A 45 4.70 -7.87 -6.53
C ASP A 45 4.10 -9.23 -6.16
N PRO A 46 4.88 -10.17 -5.59
CA PRO A 46 4.37 -11.50 -5.26
C PRO A 46 3.14 -11.52 -4.32
N GLY A 47 2.91 -10.47 -3.53
CA GLY A 47 1.74 -10.32 -2.68
C GLY A 47 0.44 -10.04 -3.44
N ASP A 48 0.54 -9.68 -4.73
CA ASP A 48 -0.62 -9.40 -5.58
C ASP A 48 -1.24 -10.66 -6.21
N ILE A 49 -0.62 -11.84 -6.07
CA ILE A 49 -1.12 -13.07 -6.69
C ILE A 49 -2.54 -13.38 -6.19
N GLY A 50 -3.44 -13.71 -7.11
CA GLY A 50 -4.85 -14.02 -6.85
C GLY A 50 -5.81 -12.84 -7.03
N ILE A 51 -5.32 -11.62 -7.29
CA ILE A 51 -6.20 -10.46 -7.49
C ILE A 51 -6.89 -10.47 -8.86
N GLU A 52 -8.06 -9.84 -8.94
CA GLU A 52 -8.79 -9.63 -10.18
C GLU A 52 -8.22 -8.46 -11.00
N LEU A 53 -8.19 -8.64 -12.33
CA LEU A 53 -7.58 -7.73 -13.29
C LEU A 53 -8.55 -7.35 -14.40
N ALA A 54 -8.48 -6.08 -14.84
CA ALA A 54 -9.07 -5.63 -16.09
C ALA A 54 -8.07 -5.87 -17.24
N ILE A 55 -8.46 -6.70 -18.20
CA ILE A 55 -7.62 -7.14 -19.31
C ILE A 55 -8.23 -6.70 -20.64
N LEU A 56 -7.40 -6.13 -21.50
CA LEU A 56 -7.68 -5.93 -22.92
C LEU A 56 -6.74 -6.80 -23.76
N PHE A 57 -7.05 -6.94 -25.04
CA PHE A 57 -6.26 -7.73 -25.97
C PHE A 57 -5.70 -6.83 -27.06
N GLU A 58 -4.38 -6.85 -27.24
CA GLU A 58 -3.73 -6.08 -28.30
C GLU A 58 -4.22 -6.58 -29.65
N ASP A 59 -4.68 -5.67 -30.52
CA ASP A 59 -5.25 -5.98 -31.84
C ASP A 59 -6.44 -6.97 -31.81
N GLY A 60 -7.09 -7.14 -30.64
CA GLY A 60 -8.18 -8.11 -30.45
C GLY A 60 -7.71 -9.56 -30.31
N ASP A 61 -6.40 -9.80 -30.16
CA ASP A 61 -5.83 -11.14 -30.06
C ASP A 61 -5.77 -11.65 -28.60
N ALA A 62 -6.57 -12.67 -28.29
CA ALA A 62 -6.62 -13.29 -26.96
C ALA A 62 -5.27 -13.87 -26.49
N ALA A 63 -4.34 -14.16 -27.41
CA ALA A 63 -2.98 -14.58 -27.07
C ALA A 63 -2.07 -13.42 -26.64
N ARG A 64 -2.52 -12.17 -26.79
CA ARG A 64 -1.76 -10.94 -26.49
C ARG A 64 -2.49 -10.08 -25.44
N PRO A 65 -2.63 -10.57 -24.19
CA PRO A 65 -3.28 -9.81 -23.13
C PRO A 65 -2.44 -8.61 -22.65
N LEU A 66 -3.13 -7.51 -22.38
CA LEU A 66 -2.64 -6.28 -21.76
C LEU A 66 -3.48 -5.98 -20.52
N VAL A 67 -2.83 -6.01 -19.36
CA VAL A 67 -3.45 -5.63 -18.09
C VAL A 67 -3.52 -4.10 -17.99
N ILE A 68 -4.73 -3.57 -17.89
CA ILE A 68 -4.99 -2.13 -17.81
C ILE A 68 -5.07 -1.66 -16.35
N GLY A 69 -5.56 -2.51 -15.46
CA GLY A 69 -5.80 -2.15 -14.07
C GLY A 69 -6.09 -3.34 -13.16
N ARG A 70 -5.96 -3.11 -11.85
CA ARG A 70 -6.49 -4.01 -10.82
C ARG A 70 -7.96 -3.68 -10.61
N ILE A 71 -8.81 -4.69 -10.48
CA ILE A 71 -10.16 -4.48 -9.98
C ILE A 71 -10.06 -4.30 -8.47
N VAL A 72 -10.38 -3.10 -7.99
CA VAL A 72 -10.41 -2.78 -6.57
C VAL A 72 -11.86 -2.55 -6.15
N SER A 73 -12.23 -3.02 -4.96
CA SER A 73 -13.52 -2.66 -4.38
C SER A 73 -13.55 -1.16 -4.11
N ALA A 74 -14.70 -0.52 -4.33
CA ALA A 74 -14.87 0.90 -4.06
C ALA A 74 -14.64 1.18 -2.56
N MET A 75 -13.63 2.01 -2.23
CA MET A 75 -13.48 2.58 -0.89
C MET A 75 -14.30 3.88 -0.79
N PRO A 76 -15.07 4.11 0.29
CA PRO A 76 -15.75 5.40 0.50
C PRO A 76 -14.72 6.52 0.73
N ALA A 77 -14.94 7.72 0.18
CA ALA A 77 -14.04 8.87 0.34
C ALA A 77 -14.18 9.53 1.73
N GLY A 78 -13.11 9.54 2.53
CA GLY A 78 -13.00 10.27 3.82
C GLY A 78 -11.86 11.29 3.80
N PRO A 79 -11.69 12.17 4.81
CA PRO A 79 -10.51 13.03 4.89
C PRO A 79 -9.27 12.16 4.98
N VAL A 80 -8.39 12.29 3.99
CA VAL A 80 -6.98 11.93 4.11
C VAL A 80 -6.46 12.81 5.25
N ALA A 81 -6.40 12.27 6.47
CA ALA A 81 -5.09 12.43 7.08
C ALA A 81 -4.17 11.75 6.07
N VAL A 82 -3.15 12.43 5.56
CA VAL A 82 -1.96 11.65 5.23
C VAL A 82 -1.42 11.23 6.60
N ALA A 83 -2.09 10.26 7.20
CA ALA A 83 -1.43 9.04 7.50
C ALA A 83 -1.86 8.12 6.37
N ASP A 84 -1.07 7.14 6.08
CA ASP A 84 -1.48 6.09 5.18
C ASP A 84 -2.50 5.14 5.89
N GLY A 85 -2.94 5.45 7.12
CA GLY A 85 -3.99 4.78 7.94
C GLY A 85 -3.54 4.34 9.34
N GLU A 86 -4.46 4.03 10.27
CA GLU A 86 -4.27 3.31 11.58
C GLU A 86 -4.15 4.14 12.90
N PRO A 87 -4.21 3.53 14.12
CA PRO A 87 -3.33 4.00 15.19
C PRO A 87 -1.96 4.19 14.54
N LEU A 88 -1.57 5.44 14.38
CA LEU A 88 -0.42 5.82 13.56
C LEU A 88 0.83 5.20 14.15
N ARG A 89 1.16 4.02 13.64
CA ARG A 89 2.30 3.25 14.11
C ARG A 89 3.48 3.65 13.25
N ILE A 90 4.18 4.67 13.73
CA ILE A 90 5.50 5.01 13.19
C ILE A 90 6.48 4.05 13.85
N THR A 91 6.90 3.01 13.12
CA THR A 91 8.02 2.16 13.56
C THR A 91 9.26 2.52 12.76
N ALA A 92 10.39 2.58 13.44
CA ALA A 92 11.69 2.76 12.83
C ALA A 92 12.72 1.91 13.56
N ARG A 93 13.63 1.27 12.82
CA ARG A 93 14.71 0.47 13.43
C ARG A 93 15.77 1.34 14.13
N GLN A 94 15.82 2.64 13.86
CA GLN A 94 16.89 3.54 14.30
C GLN A 94 16.35 4.82 14.96
N ARG A 95 15.39 5.53 14.35
CA ARG A 95 14.96 6.85 14.84
C ARG A 95 13.56 7.28 14.37
N ILE A 96 12.81 7.99 15.21
CA ILE A 96 11.56 8.72 14.87
C ILE A 96 11.70 10.19 15.30
N GLU A 97 11.27 11.14 14.46
CA GLU A 97 11.29 12.58 14.77
C GLU A 97 10.00 13.30 14.35
N LEU A 98 9.37 14.02 15.31
CA LEU A 98 8.25 14.92 15.07
C LEU A 98 8.71 16.36 15.29
N ARG A 99 8.66 17.22 14.27
CA ARG A 99 9.21 18.58 14.32
C ARG A 99 8.21 19.64 13.88
N CYS A 100 8.18 20.75 14.60
CA CYS A 100 7.44 21.96 14.24
C CYS A 100 8.24 23.20 14.67
N GLY A 101 8.88 23.89 13.72
CA GLY A 101 9.76 25.03 14.00
C GLY A 101 10.93 24.67 14.94
N LYS A 102 11.09 25.43 16.04
CA LYS A 102 12.14 25.20 17.06
C LYS A 102 11.85 24.02 18.01
N ALA A 103 10.67 23.40 17.91
CA ALA A 103 10.27 22.27 18.73
C ALA A 103 10.51 20.93 18.03
N SER A 104 10.94 19.92 18.79
CA SER A 104 11.14 18.56 18.29
C SER A 104 10.93 17.50 19.37
N ILE A 105 10.38 16.36 18.98
CA ILE A 105 10.33 15.10 19.75
C ILE A 105 11.12 14.05 18.96
N VAL A 106 12.17 13.50 19.55
CA VAL A 106 13.07 12.51 18.92
C VAL A 106 13.09 11.24 19.76
N MET A 107 13.01 10.07 19.12
CA MET A 107 13.18 8.74 19.72
C MET A 107 14.31 7.99 18.99
N GLU A 108 15.27 7.42 19.72
CA GLU A 108 16.41 6.61 19.21
C GLU A 108 16.24 5.11 19.52
N ALA A 109 16.94 4.25 18.78
CA ALA A 109 16.83 2.79 18.89
C ALA A 109 17.34 2.20 20.22
N ASP A 110 18.21 2.91 20.92
CA ASP A 110 18.67 2.54 22.26
C ASP A 110 17.66 2.96 23.35
N GLY A 111 16.53 3.56 22.95
CA GLY A 111 15.44 3.97 23.82
C GLY A 111 15.54 5.43 24.31
N HIS A 112 16.55 6.20 23.92
CA HIS A 112 16.62 7.61 24.31
C HIS A 112 15.53 8.44 23.62
N ILE A 113 14.81 9.24 24.43
CA ILE A 113 13.78 10.18 23.94
C ILE A 113 14.18 11.60 24.34
N THR A 114 14.24 12.50 23.36
CA THR A 114 14.56 13.93 23.57
C THR A 114 13.38 14.80 23.17
N ILE A 115 12.93 15.67 24.07
CA ILE A 115 11.90 16.68 23.81
C ILE A 115 12.54 18.07 23.94
N ARG A 116 12.48 18.85 22.87
CA ARG A 116 13.04 20.21 22.82
C ARG A 116 11.96 21.20 22.42
N GLY A 117 11.97 22.37 23.07
CA GLY A 117 11.13 23.51 22.72
C GLY A 117 11.61 24.76 23.44
N THR A 118 11.19 25.94 22.96
CA THR A 118 11.41 27.20 23.69
C THR A 118 10.56 27.25 24.97
N TYR A 119 9.39 26.62 24.94
CA TYR A 119 8.53 26.40 26.09
C TYR A 119 8.04 24.95 26.08
N LEU A 120 8.12 24.29 27.22
CA LEU A 120 7.51 22.98 27.43
C LEU A 120 6.44 23.13 28.51
N VAL A 121 5.17 23.01 28.11
CA VAL A 121 4.04 22.99 29.05
C VAL A 121 3.62 21.54 29.24
N SER A 122 4.01 20.97 30.38
CA SER A 122 3.55 19.63 30.78
C SER A 122 2.39 19.78 31.76
N HIS A 123 1.16 19.69 31.24
CA HIS A 123 -0.06 19.89 32.01
C HIS A 123 -0.82 18.57 32.17
N ALA A 124 -1.16 18.22 33.40
CA ALA A 124 -2.05 17.10 33.70
C ALA A 124 -3.14 17.57 34.68
N SER A 125 -4.40 17.21 34.41
CA SER A 125 -5.52 17.49 35.31
C SER A 125 -5.54 16.60 36.56
N ALA A 126 -4.74 15.54 36.56
CA ALA A 126 -4.53 14.62 37.67
C ALA A 126 -3.02 14.51 37.94
N ALA A 127 -2.51 13.32 38.23
CA ALA A 127 -1.09 13.16 38.48
C ALA A 127 -0.26 13.27 37.17
N ASN A 128 0.64 14.26 37.10
CA ASN A 128 1.75 14.23 36.15
C ASN A 128 2.92 13.47 36.78
N ARG A 129 3.18 12.25 36.31
CA ARG A 129 4.01 11.30 37.04
C ARG A 129 5.31 11.01 36.30
N ILE A 130 6.42 11.50 36.84
CA ILE A 130 7.76 11.28 36.30
C ILE A 130 8.47 10.22 37.17
N ARG A 131 9.00 9.17 36.54
CA ARG A 131 9.78 8.11 37.19
C ARG A 131 11.10 7.93 36.43
N GLY A 132 12.18 7.72 37.16
CA GLY A 132 13.49 7.36 36.61
C GLY A 132 14.45 6.96 37.74
N GLY A 133 15.54 6.26 37.42
CA GLY A 133 16.60 5.96 38.39
C GLY A 133 17.25 7.23 38.95
N SER A 134 17.18 8.33 38.20
CA SER A 134 17.41 9.69 38.67
C SER A 134 16.51 10.66 37.90
N ILE A 135 16.18 11.79 38.52
CA ILE A 135 15.47 12.91 37.89
C ILE A 135 16.28 14.16 38.20
N ASN A 136 16.92 14.74 37.18
CA ASN A 136 17.68 15.97 37.30
C ASN A 136 16.80 17.13 36.82
N LEU A 137 16.44 18.02 37.75
CA LEU A 137 15.70 19.25 37.48
C LEU A 137 16.65 20.41 37.76
N ASN A 138 16.95 21.19 36.73
CA ASN A 138 17.82 22.37 36.77
C ASN A 138 17.03 23.60 36.33
#